data_AF-D6PB47-F1
#
_entry.id   AF-D6PB47-F1
#
_cell.length_a   1.000
_cell.length_b   1.000
_cell.length_c   1.000
_cell.angle_alpha   90.00
_cell.angle_beta   90.00
_cell.angle_gamma   90.00
#
_symmetry.space_group_name_H-M   'P 1'
#
loop_
_entity.id
_entity.type
_entity.pdbx_description
1 polymer ?
#
loop_
_entity_poly.entity_id
_entity_poly.type
_entity_poly.pdbx_seq_one_letter_code
_entity_poly.pdbx_strand_id
1 'polypeptide(L)'
;MRQYAGFSSAEATNERFKLLLERGQMGLSVAFDLPTQLGLDADDELSYGEVGKVGVSISSVEDMKLLFDGIPLNQVSTSMTINAPAMVLLAMYIVAAEEQGADMADLKGTIQNDILKEYIARGTYVFPPVG
;
A
#
# COMPACT_ATOMS: atom_id res chain seq x y z
N MET A 1 -17.78 3.46 6.17
CA MET A 1 -17.56 2.77 4.88
C MET A 1 -16.12 3.02 4.46
N ARG A 2 -15.38 2.02 3.98
CA ARG A 2 -13.98 2.14 3.54
C ARG A 2 -13.91 1.67 2.08
N GLN A 3 -13.65 2.57 1.15
CA GLN A 3 -13.51 2.25 -0.27
C GLN A 3 -12.07 1.84 -0.59
N TYR A 4 -11.96 0.83 -1.43
CA TYR A 4 -10.72 0.33 -2.00
C TYR A 4 -10.30 1.23 -3.15
N ALA A 5 -9.12 1.84 -3.07
CA ALA A 5 -8.61 2.72 -4.10
C ALA A 5 -7.09 2.57 -4.25
N GLY A 6 -6.63 2.67 -5.49
CA GLY A 6 -5.26 2.49 -5.93
C GLY A 6 -5.31 2.23 -7.42
N PHE A 7 -4.79 3.15 -8.21
CA PHE A 7 -4.71 3.02 -9.67
C PHE A 7 -3.65 3.99 -10.18
N SER A 8 -2.82 3.53 -11.12
CA SER A 8 -1.76 4.33 -11.73
C SER A 8 -0.68 4.75 -10.71
N SER A 9 -0.32 6.03 -10.63
CA SER A 9 0.77 6.53 -9.79
C SER A 9 0.35 6.81 -8.34
N ALA A 10 1.36 7.04 -7.48
CA ALA A 10 1.17 7.45 -6.10
C ALA A 10 0.40 8.77 -5.99
N GLU A 11 0.72 9.76 -6.83
CA GLU A 11 0.08 11.07 -6.86
C GLU A 11 -1.39 10.97 -7.29
N ALA A 12 -1.68 10.22 -8.36
CA ALA A 12 -3.06 10.02 -8.81
C ALA A 12 -3.91 9.31 -7.75
N THR A 13 -3.31 8.35 -7.04
CA THR A 13 -3.98 7.67 -5.92
C THR A 13 -4.14 8.60 -4.70
N ASN A 14 -3.16 9.47 -4.42
CA ASN A 14 -3.24 10.49 -3.36
C ASN A 14 -4.38 11.47 -3.60
N GLU A 15 -4.50 12.03 -4.82
CA GLU A 15 -5.61 12.90 -5.22
C GLU A 15 -6.95 12.21 -4.99
N ARG A 16 -7.03 10.92 -5.35
CA ARG A 16 -8.23 10.12 -5.10
C ARG A 16 -8.50 9.93 -3.61
N PHE A 17 -7.48 9.70 -2.78
CA PHE A 17 -7.64 9.60 -1.33
C PHE A 17 -8.13 10.91 -0.72
N LYS A 18 -7.55 12.05 -1.10
CA LYS A 18 -8.02 13.38 -0.67
C LYS A 18 -9.50 13.59 -1.01
N LEU A 19 -9.92 13.28 -2.25
CA LEU A 19 -11.32 13.34 -2.66
C LEU A 19 -12.25 12.43 -1.83
N LEU A 20 -11.79 11.22 -1.46
CA LEU A 20 -12.56 10.31 -0.62
C LEU A 20 -12.72 10.85 0.81
N LEU A 21 -11.65 11.41 1.39
CA LEU A 21 -11.68 12.04 2.71
C LEU A 21 -12.60 13.27 2.74
N GLU A 22 -12.53 14.13 1.72
CA GLU A 22 -13.42 15.29 1.55
C GLU A 22 -14.91 14.88 1.48
N ARG A 23 -15.20 13.70 0.92
CA ARG A 23 -16.55 13.13 0.86
C ARG A 23 -16.97 12.41 2.15
N GLY A 24 -16.23 12.59 3.24
CA GLY A 24 -16.57 12.07 4.57
C GLY A 24 -16.14 10.63 4.81
N GLN A 25 -15.23 10.08 3.99
CA GLN A 25 -14.69 8.75 4.26
C GLN A 25 -13.74 8.79 5.46
N MET A 26 -13.97 7.92 6.44
CA MET A 26 -13.22 7.92 7.71
C MET A 26 -11.93 7.06 7.68
N GLY A 27 -11.68 6.36 6.58
CA GLY A 27 -10.50 5.52 6.45
C GLY A 27 -10.21 5.15 5.00
N LEU A 28 -8.94 4.88 4.71
CA LEU A 28 -8.44 4.58 3.38
C LEU A 28 -8.12 3.10 3.27
N SER A 29 -8.27 2.55 2.07
CA SER A 29 -7.82 1.20 1.75
C SER A 29 -7.01 1.24 0.46
N VAL A 30 -5.74 0.85 0.57
CA VAL A 30 -4.75 0.91 -0.50
C VAL A 30 -4.75 -0.40 -1.27
N ALA A 31 -4.90 -0.29 -2.59
CA ALA A 31 -4.70 -1.37 -3.54
C ALA A 31 -3.35 -1.21 -4.23
N PHE A 32 -2.48 -2.20 -4.15
CA PHE A 32 -1.17 -2.17 -4.82
C PHE A 32 -1.22 -2.90 -6.18
N ASP A 33 -0.36 -2.49 -7.10
CA ASP A 33 -0.23 -3.18 -8.39
C ASP A 33 0.40 -4.58 -8.24
N LEU A 34 0.50 -5.32 -9.35
CA LEU A 34 1.03 -6.69 -9.32
C LEU A 34 2.54 -6.71 -8.99
N PRO A 35 3.40 -5.87 -9.59
CA PRO A 35 4.82 -5.78 -9.20
C PRO A 35 5.04 -5.58 -7.71
N THR A 36 4.37 -4.58 -7.12
CA THR A 36 4.46 -4.29 -5.68
C THR A 36 3.97 -5.48 -4.85
N GLN A 37 2.90 -6.17 -5.28
CA GLN A 37 2.41 -7.38 -4.58
C GLN A 37 3.40 -8.55 -4.62
N LEU A 38 4.24 -8.62 -5.65
CA LEU A 38 5.28 -9.64 -5.83
C LEU A 38 6.65 -9.20 -5.29
N GLY A 39 6.75 -8.00 -4.71
CA GLY A 39 8.00 -7.46 -4.19
C GLY A 39 9.02 -7.12 -5.29
N LEU A 40 8.54 -6.76 -6.48
CA LEU A 40 9.35 -6.31 -7.61
C LEU A 40 9.31 -4.79 -7.73
N ASP A 41 10.44 -4.21 -8.12
CA ASP A 41 10.50 -2.79 -8.46
C ASP A 41 9.85 -2.52 -9.83
N ALA A 42 9.44 -1.27 -10.05
CA ALA A 42 8.74 -0.87 -11.27
C ALA A 42 9.60 -1.00 -12.54
N ASP A 43 10.93 -0.97 -12.40
CA ASP A 43 11.90 -1.12 -13.49
C ASP A 43 12.42 -2.55 -13.68
N ASP A 44 11.94 -3.52 -12.89
CA ASP A 44 12.20 -4.94 -13.10
C ASP A 44 11.61 -5.40 -14.45
N GLU A 45 12.35 -6.24 -15.19
CA GLU A 45 11.90 -6.74 -16.49
C GLU A 45 10.55 -7.46 -16.42
N LEU A 46 10.25 -8.15 -15.30
CA LEU A 46 9.00 -8.86 -15.07
C LEU A 46 7.83 -7.93 -14.75
N SER A 47 8.10 -6.66 -14.41
CA SER A 47 7.08 -5.65 -14.10
C SER A 47 6.46 -5.03 -15.36
N TYR A 48 7.10 -5.20 -16.52
CA TYR A 48 6.69 -4.56 -17.76
C TYR A 48 5.23 -4.84 -18.12
N GLY A 49 4.43 -3.76 -18.25
CA GLY A 49 3.02 -3.82 -18.62
C GLY A 49 2.05 -4.06 -17.45
N GLU A 50 2.54 -4.24 -16.23
CA GLU A 50 1.72 -4.45 -15.02
C GLU A 50 1.84 -3.31 -13.99
N VAL A 51 2.85 -2.44 -14.12
CA VAL A 51 3.06 -1.25 -13.28
C VAL A 51 1.82 -0.35 -13.29
N GLY A 52 1.27 -0.07 -12.10
CA GLY A 52 0.13 0.83 -11.90
C GLY A 52 -1.22 0.34 -12.48
N LYS A 53 -1.29 -0.85 -13.06
CA LYS A 53 -2.45 -1.31 -13.86
C LYS A 53 -3.67 -1.67 -13.00
N VAL A 54 -3.44 -2.32 -11.87
CA VAL A 54 -4.49 -2.86 -10.98
C VAL A 54 -4.44 -2.28 -9.57
N GLY A 55 -3.55 -1.32 -9.35
CA GLY A 55 -3.27 -0.71 -8.06
C GLY A 55 -2.25 0.40 -8.19
N VAL A 56 -1.87 1.01 -7.07
CA VAL A 56 -0.74 1.95 -7.02
C VAL A 56 0.58 1.19 -7.08
N SER A 57 1.54 1.71 -7.85
CA SER A 57 2.94 1.24 -7.87
C SER A 57 3.72 1.85 -6.72
N ILE A 58 4.41 1.05 -5.91
CA ILE A 58 5.28 1.50 -4.82
C ILE A 58 6.59 0.70 -4.90
N SER A 59 7.69 1.36 -5.23
CA SER A 59 9.03 0.74 -5.25
C SER A 59 9.93 1.27 -4.12
N SER A 60 9.58 2.43 -3.56
CA SER A 60 10.38 3.11 -2.54
C SER A 60 9.54 3.76 -1.44
N VAL A 61 10.22 4.18 -0.38
CA VAL A 61 9.60 5.02 0.65
C VAL A 61 9.13 6.37 0.10
N GLU A 62 9.78 6.89 -0.95
CA GLU A 62 9.38 8.16 -1.56
C GLU A 62 8.01 8.05 -2.25
N ASP A 63 7.71 6.92 -2.88
CA ASP A 63 6.37 6.67 -3.45
C ASP A 63 5.31 6.59 -2.34
N MET A 64 5.66 5.98 -1.20
CA MET A 64 4.76 5.91 -0.04
C MET A 64 4.49 7.30 0.55
N LYS A 65 5.50 8.18 0.59
CA LYS A 65 5.34 9.57 1.02
C LYS A 65 4.44 10.34 0.06
N LEU A 66 4.65 10.19 -1.26
CA LEU A 66 3.79 10.80 -2.28
C LEU A 66 2.34 10.31 -2.17
N LEU A 67 2.15 9.00 -1.94
CA LEU A 67 0.83 8.39 -1.77
C LEU A 67 0.03 9.03 -0.62
N PHE A 68 0.70 9.44 0.45
CA PHE A 68 0.08 10.02 1.65
C PHE A 68 0.39 11.51 1.86
N ASP A 69 0.94 12.19 0.86
CA ASP A 69 1.24 13.62 0.94
C ASP A 69 -0.02 14.42 1.28
N GLY A 70 0.09 15.32 2.26
CA GLY A 70 -1.02 16.11 2.78
C GLY A 70 -2.14 15.32 3.47
N ILE A 71 -1.95 14.02 3.77
CA ILE A 71 -2.89 13.19 4.53
C ILE A 71 -2.26 12.86 5.88
N PRO A 72 -2.78 13.39 7.01
CA PRO A 72 -2.19 13.16 8.34
C PRO A 72 -2.41 11.72 8.81
N LEU A 73 -1.36 10.90 8.77
CA LEU A 73 -1.45 9.46 9.03
C LEU A 73 -1.82 9.11 10.48
N ASN A 74 -1.59 10.01 11.44
CA ASN A 74 -2.05 9.86 12.84
C ASN A 74 -3.56 10.12 13.03
N GLN A 75 -4.26 10.66 12.03
CA GLN A 75 -5.68 10.99 12.11
C GLN A 75 -6.56 10.13 11.21
N VAL A 76 -5.98 9.46 10.21
CA VAL A 76 -6.71 8.65 9.23
C VAL A 76 -6.40 7.19 9.42
N SER A 77 -7.43 6.34 9.50
CA SER A 77 -7.18 4.89 9.53
C SER A 77 -6.90 4.33 8.14
N THR A 78 -5.78 3.63 7.97
CA THR A 78 -5.34 3.05 6.70
C THR A 78 -5.47 1.52 6.69
N SER A 79 -5.65 0.93 5.52
CA SER A 79 -5.68 -0.52 5.34
C SER A 79 -4.87 -0.81 4.10
N MET A 80 -3.90 -1.70 4.19
CA MET A 80 -3.04 -2.06 3.07
C MET A 80 -3.30 -3.52 2.72
N THR A 81 -3.88 -3.76 1.54
CA THR A 81 -4.12 -5.12 1.04
C THR A 81 -2.84 -5.65 0.41
N ILE A 82 -1.91 -6.07 1.27
CA ILE A 82 -0.58 -6.54 0.90
C ILE A 82 -0.19 -7.75 1.76
N ASN A 83 0.53 -8.71 1.16
CA ASN A 83 0.85 -10.00 1.80
C ASN A 83 2.34 -10.31 1.75
N ALA A 84 2.87 -10.89 0.67
CA ALA A 84 4.26 -11.35 0.65
C ALA A 84 5.30 -10.26 1.01
N PRO A 85 5.20 -9.01 0.51
CA PRO A 85 6.09 -7.92 0.92
C PRO A 85 5.48 -7.02 2.02
N ALA A 86 4.47 -7.50 2.78
CA ALA A 86 3.74 -6.67 3.73
C ALA A 86 4.62 -6.00 4.79
N MET A 87 5.69 -6.68 5.24
CA MET A 87 6.64 -6.11 6.21
C MET A 87 7.41 -4.91 5.65
N VAL A 88 7.78 -4.96 4.37
CA VAL A 88 8.51 -3.87 3.69
C VAL A 88 7.58 -2.67 3.51
N LEU A 89 6.36 -2.89 3.02
CA LEU A 89 5.38 -1.82 2.84
C LEU A 89 4.92 -1.22 4.17
N LEU A 90 4.81 -2.04 5.23
CA LEU A 90 4.55 -1.53 6.58
C LEU A 90 5.69 -0.64 7.08
N ALA A 91 6.95 -1.03 6.86
CA ALA A 91 8.09 -0.21 7.24
C ALA A 91 8.11 1.13 6.49
N MET A 92 7.89 1.11 5.17
CA MET A 92 7.76 2.33 4.37
C MET A 92 6.63 3.23 4.87
N TYR A 93 5.48 2.65 5.21
CA TYR A 93 4.33 3.38 5.77
C TYR A 93 4.65 4.04 7.11
N ILE A 94 5.35 3.33 8.01
CA ILE A 94 5.80 3.87 9.30
C ILE A 94 6.76 5.04 9.08
N VAL A 95 7.77 4.87 8.21
CA VAL A 95 8.73 5.96 7.91
C VAL A 95 8.02 7.18 7.32
N ALA A 96 7.07 6.98 6.40
CA ALA A 96 6.27 8.08 5.85
C ALA A 96 5.47 8.81 6.94
N ALA A 97 4.96 8.10 7.95
CA ALA A 97 4.25 8.72 9.08
C ALA A 97 5.19 9.43 10.07
N GLU A 98 6.34 8.83 10.38
CA GLU A 98 7.35 9.43 11.25
C GLU A 98 7.88 10.75 10.67
N GLU A 99 8.08 10.83 9.35
CA GLU A 99 8.49 12.05 8.68
C GLU A 99 7.39 13.14 8.65
N GLN A 100 6.11 12.76 8.81
CA GLN A 100 5.02 13.69 9.10
C GLN A 100 4.96 14.13 10.57
N GLY A 101 5.80 13.54 11.44
CA GLY A 101 5.85 13.79 12.88
C GLY A 101 4.89 12.96 13.72
N ALA A 102 4.35 11.85 13.19
CA ALA A 102 3.52 10.91 13.95
C ALA A 102 4.38 9.87 14.72
N ASP A 103 3.92 9.44 15.89
CA ASP A 103 4.48 8.26 16.56
C ASP A 103 3.84 6.99 15.99
N MET A 104 4.58 5.88 15.92
CA MET A 104 4.06 4.58 15.54
C MET A 104 2.84 4.18 16.40
N ALA A 105 2.80 4.59 17.67
CA ALA A 105 1.67 4.33 18.56
C ALA A 105 0.36 5.03 18.16
N ASP A 106 0.44 6.10 17.36
CA ASP A 106 -0.73 6.84 16.87
C ASP A 106 -1.37 6.19 15.63
N LEU A 107 -0.64 5.32 14.94
CA LEU A 107 -1.06 4.74 13.67
C LEU A 107 -2.18 3.72 13.86
N LYS A 108 -3.29 3.94 13.15
CA LYS A 108 -4.47 3.06 13.21
C LYS A 108 -4.69 2.42 11.86
N GLY A 109 -4.52 1.10 11.76
CA GLY A 109 -4.77 0.46 10.49
C GLY A 109 -4.70 -1.05 10.50
N THR A 110 -4.59 -1.59 9.30
CA THR A 110 -4.48 -3.03 9.08
C THR A 110 -3.58 -3.28 7.88
N ILE A 111 -2.72 -4.28 7.98
CA ILE A 111 -2.09 -4.92 6.83
C ILE A 111 -2.73 -6.29 6.67
N GLN A 112 -2.98 -6.74 5.44
CA GLN A 112 -3.65 -8.03 5.24
C GLN A 112 -2.80 -9.19 5.80
N ASN A 113 -1.52 -9.26 5.39
CA ASN A 113 -0.52 -10.18 5.95
C ASN A 113 -1.00 -11.64 6.16
N ASP A 114 -1.81 -12.14 5.23
CA ASP A 114 -2.29 -13.52 5.25
C ASP A 114 -1.64 -14.26 4.07
N ILE A 115 -0.50 -14.88 4.35
CA ILE A 115 0.30 -15.59 3.34
C ILE A 115 -0.29 -16.97 3.01
N LEU A 116 -1.07 -17.58 3.92
CA LEU A 116 -1.61 -18.92 3.69
C LEU A 116 -2.64 -18.94 2.56
N LYS A 117 -3.50 -17.91 2.47
CA LYS A 117 -4.42 -17.78 1.33
C LYS A 117 -3.70 -17.53 -0.01
N GLU A 118 -2.45 -17.03 0.01
CA GLU A 118 -1.69 -16.80 -1.22
C GLU A 118 -1.32 -18.12 -1.88
N TYR A 119 -0.91 -19.12 -1.09
CA TYR A 119 -0.62 -20.45 -1.60
C TYR A 119 -1.87 -21.19 -2.12
N ILE A 120 -3.04 -20.95 -1.51
CA ILE A 120 -4.26 -21.73 -1.79
C ILE A 120 -5.08 -21.15 -2.95
N ALA A 121 -5.13 -19.82 -3.10
CA ALA A 121 -6.12 -19.19 -3.99
C ALA A 121 -5.64 -17.97 -4.78
N ARG A 122 -4.72 -17.17 -4.24
CA ARG A 122 -4.42 -15.83 -4.78
C ARG A 122 -3.13 -15.74 -5.58
N GLY A 123 -2.11 -16.54 -5.23
CA GLY A 123 -0.90 -16.74 -6.04
C GLY A 123 0.14 -15.62 -5.97
N THR A 124 0.04 -14.63 -5.07
CA THR A 124 1.06 -13.56 -4.94
C THR A 124 2.04 -13.80 -3.79
N TYR A 125 2.48 -15.06 -3.64
CA TYR A 125 3.55 -15.42 -2.70
C TYR A 125 4.93 -15.22 -3.33
N VAL A 126 5.94 -14.89 -2.51
CA VAL A 126 7.34 -14.71 -2.95
C VAL A 126 8.21 -15.87 -2.46
N PHE A 127 8.13 -16.19 -1.17
CA PHE A 127 8.90 -17.27 -0.55
C PHE A 127 8.09 -18.56 -0.45
N PRO A 128 8.74 -19.74 -0.49
CA PRO A 128 8.06 -21.00 -0.22
C PRO A 128 7.58 -21.06 1.24
N PRO A 129 6.54 -21.84 1.56
CA PRO A 129 6.18 -22.14 2.94
C PRO A 129 7.32 -22.91 3.61
N VAL A 130 7.45 -22.77 4.94
CA VAL A 130 8.40 -23.57 5.72
C VAL A 130 7.97 -25.05 5.66
N GLY A 131 8.90 -25.93 5.32
CA GLY A 131 8.70 -27.39 5.25
C GLY A 131 8.78 -28.08 6.60
#